data_AF-A0A528TFF0-F1
#
_entry.id   AF-A0A528TFF0-F1
#
_cell.length_a   1.000
_cell.length_b   1.000
_cell.length_c   1.000
_cell.angle_alpha   90.00
_cell.angle_beta   90.00
_cell.angle_gamma   90.00
#
_symmetry.space_group_name_H-M   'P 1'
#
loop_
_entity.id
_entity.type
_entity.pdbx_description
1 polymer ?
#
loop_
_entity_poly.entity_id
_entity_poly.type
_entity_poly.pdbx_seq_one_letter_code
_entity_poly.pdbx_strand_id
1 'polypeptide(L)'
;GVIICEILNVLEGYPLSYLGAGSAETVHVMVEAMRHAYVDRNSALGDPDFVDNPVSKLLDKGYAKDIRDKIDPFRAGVSKDLMPKG
;
A
#
# COMPACT_ATOMS: atom_id res chain seq x y z
N GLY A 1 -11.22 -1.52 -7.95
CA GLY A 1 -11.38 -2.38 -6.76
C GLY A 1 -10.05 -2.84 -6.18
N VAL A 2 -9.14 -3.36 -7.03
CA VAL A 2 -7.87 -3.99 -6.64
C VAL A 2 -7.06 -3.21 -5.59
N ILE A 3 -6.90 -1.90 -5.78
CA ILE A 3 -6.15 -1.03 -4.86
C ILE A 3 -6.70 -1.00 -3.44
N ILE A 4 -8.03 -1.07 -3.27
CA ILE A 4 -8.63 -1.13 -1.92
C ILE A 4 -8.26 -2.46 -1.25
N CYS A 5 -8.30 -3.56 -1.99
CA CYS A 5 -7.90 -4.87 -1.47
C CYS A 5 -6.42 -4.91 -1.10
N GLU A 6 -5.55 -4.31 -1.91
CA GLU A 6 -4.12 -4.17 -1.61
C GLU A 6 -3.88 -3.40 -0.31
N ILE A 7 -4.51 -2.23 -0.14
CA ILE A 7 -4.43 -1.43 1.08
C ILE A 7 -4.90 -2.26 2.29
N LEU A 8 -6.02 -2.97 2.17
CA LEU A 8 -6.55 -3.82 3.23
C LEU A 8 -5.62 -4.99 3.56
N ASN A 9 -4.99 -5.61 2.56
CA ASN A 9 -4.00 -6.67 2.77
C ASN A 9 -2.76 -6.16 3.52
N VAL A 10 -2.33 -4.92 3.26
CA VAL A 10 -1.24 -4.27 4.02
C VAL A 10 -1.70 -4.02 5.45
N LEU A 11 -2.89 -3.46 5.63
CA LEU A 11 -3.44 -3.10 6.94
C LEU A 11 -3.80 -4.30 7.83
N GLU A 12 -4.11 -5.46 7.26
CA GLU A 12 -4.39 -6.70 7.99
C GLU A 12 -3.25 -7.11 8.95
N GLY A 13 -2.01 -6.68 8.68
CA GLY A 13 -0.85 -6.97 9.53
C GLY A 13 -0.70 -6.07 10.75
N TYR A 14 -1.54 -5.05 10.93
CA TYR A 14 -1.45 -4.10 12.05
C TYR A 14 -2.61 -4.28 13.03
N PRO A 15 -2.38 -4.13 14.34
CA PRO A 15 -3.42 -4.24 15.36
C PRO A 15 -4.26 -2.95 15.44
N LEU A 16 -4.96 -2.59 14.35
CA LEU A 16 -5.70 -1.32 14.24
C LEU A 16 -6.76 -1.12 15.33
N SER A 17 -7.37 -2.20 15.81
CA SER A 17 -8.33 -2.16 16.92
C SER A 17 -7.68 -1.72 18.23
N TYR A 18 -6.41 -2.08 18.45
CA TYR A 18 -5.63 -1.67 19.61
C TYR A 18 -5.09 -0.24 19.46
N LEU A 19 -4.64 0.13 18.26
CA LEU A 19 -4.14 1.48 17.97
C LEU A 19 -5.24 2.55 18.09
N GLY A 20 -6.50 2.17 17.93
CA GLY A 20 -7.65 3.05 18.09
C GLY A 20 -7.98 3.85 16.83
N ALA A 21 -9.28 4.04 16.59
CA ALA A 21 -9.75 4.80 15.44
C ALA A 21 -9.37 6.28 15.56
N GLY A 22 -8.71 6.82 14.53
CA GLY A 22 -8.29 8.22 14.48
C GLY A 22 -7.05 8.56 15.30
N SER A 23 -6.35 7.58 15.88
CA SER A 23 -5.04 7.81 16.48
C SER A 23 -4.00 8.15 15.41
N ALA A 24 -2.94 8.85 15.81
CA ALA A 24 -1.84 9.19 14.90
C ALA A 24 -1.20 7.93 14.30
N GLU A 25 -1.07 6.86 15.08
CA GLU A 25 -0.50 5.58 14.63
C GLU A 25 -1.38 4.91 13.58
N THR A 26 -2.70 4.84 13.81
CA THR A 26 -3.65 4.29 12.84
C THR A 26 -3.64 5.10 11.53
N VAL A 27 -3.67 6.43 11.63
CA VAL A 27 -3.63 7.31 10.46
C VAL A 27 -2.31 7.16 9.71
N HIS A 28 -1.19 7.05 10.43
CA HIS A 28 0.13 6.84 9.85
C HIS A 28 0.18 5.57 9.00
N VAL A 29 -0.16 4.41 9.57
CA VAL A 29 -0.12 3.15 8.81
C VAL A 29 -1.10 3.12 7.64
N MET A 30 -2.26 3.78 7.78
CA MET A 30 -3.21 3.95 6.68
C MET A 30 -2.66 4.80 5.54
N VAL A 31 -2.06 5.95 5.86
CA VAL A 31 -1.49 6.85 4.85
C VAL A 31 -0.31 6.20 4.14
N GLU A 32 0.57 5.51 4.86
CA GLU A 32 1.70 4.82 4.25
C GLU A 32 1.22 3.67 3.35
N ALA A 33 0.27 2.85 3.80
CA ALA A 33 -0.33 1.79 2.97
C ALA A 33 -0.98 2.35 1.69
N MET A 34 -1.73 3.44 1.81
CA MET A 34 -2.31 4.14 0.65
C MET A 34 -1.23 4.64 -0.30
N ARG A 35 -0.15 5.25 0.23
CA ARG A 35 0.93 5.79 -0.61
C ARG A 35 1.54 4.72 -1.50
N HIS A 36 1.83 3.52 -0.95
CA HIS A 36 2.34 2.40 -1.73
C HIS A 36 1.35 1.94 -2.81
N ALA A 37 0.09 1.71 -2.45
CA ALA A 37 -0.92 1.26 -3.39
C ALA A 37 -1.22 2.29 -4.50
N TYR A 38 -1.10 3.60 -4.22
CA TYR A 38 -1.24 4.65 -5.24
C TYR A 38 -0.04 4.70 -6.21
N VAL A 39 1.16 4.40 -5.74
CA VAL A 39 2.33 4.25 -6.62
C VAL A 39 2.10 3.06 -7.55
N ASP A 40 1.70 1.90 -7.00
CA ASP A 40 1.45 0.70 -7.78
C ASP A 40 0.31 0.89 -8.79
N ARG A 41 -0.75 1.61 -8.41
CA ARG A 41 -1.78 2.05 -9.35
C ARG A 41 -1.22 2.87 -10.50
N ASN A 42 -0.37 3.85 -10.21
CA ASN A 42 0.13 4.76 -11.23
C ASN A 42 1.18 4.11 -12.15
N SER A 43 1.92 3.10 -11.67
CA SER A 43 2.93 2.42 -12.46
C SER A 43 2.46 1.14 -13.15
N ALA A 44 1.46 0.45 -12.61
CA ALA A 44 1.11 -0.90 -13.04
C ALA A 44 -0.35 -1.07 -13.50
N LEU A 45 -1.24 -0.10 -13.26
CA LEU A 45 -2.63 -0.18 -13.72
C LEU A 45 -2.84 0.68 -14.95
N GLY A 46 -3.28 0.04 -16.04
CA GLY A 46 -3.81 0.69 -17.23
C GLY A 46 -5.11 0.03 -17.68
N ASP A 47 -5.56 0.42 -18.88
CA ASP A 47 -6.75 -0.19 -19.49
C ASP A 47 -6.51 -1.70 -19.70
N PRO A 48 -7.30 -2.60 -19.08
CA PRO A 48 -7.11 -4.04 -19.19
C PRO A 48 -7.17 -4.56 -20.63
N ASP A 49 -7.86 -3.85 -21.52
CA ASP A 49 -7.95 -4.22 -22.93
C ASP A 49 -6.62 -3.96 -23.68
N PHE A 50 -5.71 -3.18 -23.08
CA PHE A 50 -4.44 -2.75 -23.68
C PHE A 50 -3.20 -3.16 -22.88
N VAL A 51 -3.32 -3.43 -21.58
CA VAL A 51 -2.20 -3.82 -20.71
C VAL A 51 -2.57 -4.95 -19.75
N ASP A 52 -1.63 -5.85 -19.52
CA ASP A 52 -1.79 -6.91 -18.53
C ASP A 52 -1.55 -6.35 -17.12
N ASN A 53 -2.62 -6.19 -16.37
CA ASN A 53 -2.58 -5.67 -15.01
C ASN A 53 -2.12 -6.77 -14.04
N PRO A 54 -1.09 -6.56 -13.21
CA PRO A 54 -0.55 -7.59 -12.31
C PRO A 54 -1.42 -7.78 -11.05
N VAL A 55 -2.72 -8.05 -11.24
CA VAL A 55 -3.72 -8.15 -10.16
C VAL A 55 -3.34 -9.23 -9.15
N SER A 56 -2.83 -10.37 -9.61
CA SER A 56 -2.40 -11.47 -8.73
C SER A 56 -1.30 -11.04 -7.76
N LYS A 57 -0.36 -10.21 -8.21
CA LYS A 57 0.72 -9.67 -7.39
C LYS A 57 0.20 -8.63 -6.39
N LEU A 58 -0.65 -7.70 -6.84
CA LEU A 58 -1.21 -6.65 -5.97
C LEU A 58 -2.12 -7.21 -4.86
N LEU A 59 -2.73 -8.38 -5.10
CA LEU A 59 -3.55 -9.08 -4.11
C LEU A 59 -2.76 -10.11 -3.29
N ASP A 60 -1.47 -10.30 -3.56
CA ASP A 60 -0.64 -11.28 -2.86
C ASP A 60 -0.31 -10.81 -1.43
N LYS A 61 -0.49 -11.72 -0.45
CA LYS A 61 -0.22 -11.41 0.96
C LYS A 61 1.27 -11.28 1.26
N GLY A 62 2.13 -11.94 0.49
CA GLY A 62 3.59 -11.78 0.56
C GLY A 62 4.00 -10.39 0.10
N TYR A 63 3.47 -9.92 -1.02
CA TYR A 63 3.69 -8.55 -1.48
C TYR A 63 3.22 -7.50 -0.45
N ALA A 64 2.05 -7.70 0.14
CA ALA A 64 1.57 -6.83 1.22
C ALA A 64 2.50 -6.84 2.46
N LYS A 65 3.17 -7.95 2.75
CA LYS A 65 4.20 -8.02 3.79
C LYS A 65 5.44 -7.21 3.40
N ASP A 66 5.91 -7.32 2.17
CA ASP A 66 7.06 -6.56 1.68
C ASP A 66 6.82 -5.04 1.75
N ILE A 67 5.57 -4.61 1.53
CA ILE A 67 5.16 -3.22 1.74
C ILE A 67 5.25 -2.86 3.23
N ARG A 68 4.70 -3.69 4.13
CA ARG A 68 4.78 -3.44 5.58
C ARG A 68 6.22 -3.32 6.08
N ASP A 69 7.12 -4.17 5.60
CA ASP A 69 8.53 -4.16 6.00
C ASP A 69 9.24 -2.84 5.60
N LYS A 70 8.67 -2.06 4.67
CA LYS A 70 9.19 -0.75 4.24
C LYS A 70 8.57 0.43 4.99
N ILE A 71 7.50 0.22 5.75
CA ILE A 71 6.82 1.27 6.52
C ILE A 71 7.60 1.48 7.82
N ASP A 72 8.20 2.66 7.96
CA ASP A 72 8.82 3.07 9.22
C ASP A 72 7.70 3.52 10.18
N PRO A 73 7.59 2.94 11.38
CA PRO A 73 6.51 3.25 12.33
C PRO A 73 6.60 4.67 12.92
N PHE A 74 7.77 5.32 12.86
CA PHE A 74 8.02 6.63 13.46
C PHE A 74 8.30 7.73 12.43
N ARG A 75 8.38 7.38 11.14
CA ARG A 75 8.71 8.33 10.08
C ARG A 75 7.90 8.06 8.81
N ALA A 76 7.23 9.09 8.33
CA ALA A 76 6.57 9.02 7.02
C ALA A 76 7.61 8.89 5.89
N GLY A 77 7.37 7.98 4.95
CA GLY A 77 8.13 7.91 3.72
C GLY A 77 8.00 9.20 2.88
N VAL A 78 8.95 9.42 1.99
CA VAL A 78 8.90 10.54 1.04
C VAL A 78 8.38 10.01 -0.28
N SER A 79 7.24 10.52 -0.77
CA SER A 79 6.61 10.02 -2.01
C SER A 79 7.54 10.04 -3.22
N LYS A 80 8.47 10.99 -3.30
CA LYS A 80 9.46 11.09 -4.37
C LYS A 80 10.42 9.90 -4.42
N ASP A 81 10.70 9.28 -3.27
CA ASP A 81 11.64 8.15 -3.17
C ASP A 81 10.96 6.82 -3.52
N LEU A 82 9.62 6.80 -3.55
CA LEU A 82 8.82 5.62 -3.87
C LEU A 82 8.43 5.55 -5.35
N MET A 83 8.49 6.66 -6.09
CA MET A 83 8.19 6.64 -7.52
C MET A 83 9.27 5.86 -8.29
N PRO A 84 8.89 4.98 -9.23
CA PRO A 84 9.86 4.42 -10.16
C PRO A 84 10.54 5.59 -10.89
N LYS A 85 11.86 5.68 -10.78
CA LYS A 85 12.66 6.58 -11.63
C LYS A 85 12.49 6.05 -13.05
N GLY A 86 11.86 6.86 -13.90
CA GLY A 86 11.70 6.57 -15.32
C GLY A 86 13.03 6.37 -16.04
#